data_AF-A0A8T3Z1Q6-F1
#
_entry.id   AF-A0A8T3Z1Q6-F1
#
_cell.length_a   1.000
_cell.length_b   1.000
_cell.length_c   1.000
_cell.angle_alpha   90.00
_cell.angle_beta   90.00
_cell.angle_gamma   90.00
#
_symmetry.space_group_name_H-M   'P 1'
#
loop_
_entity.id
_entity.type
_entity.pdbx_description
1 polymer ?
#
loop_
_entity_poly.entity_id
_entity_poly.type
_entity_poly.pdbx_seq_one_letter_code
_entity_poly.pdbx_strand_id
1 'polypeptide(L)'
;IDEFVMDDGRRIYLLAEGRLVNLAGERGQGHPAEIMDLSFAMQALSAEQLVNTSMEVGVHKTPDEADLHVARLKLEAMGIEIDDLTEKQVEYLEGWEQGT
;
A
#
# COMPACT_ATOMS: atom_id res chain seq x y z
N ILE A 1 -22.12 16.35 -9.32
CA ILE A 1 -22.13 17.00 -7.98
C ILE A 1 -23.56 17.40 -7.69
N ASP A 2 -24.09 17.07 -6.51
CA ASP A 2 -25.49 17.34 -6.17
C ASP A 2 -25.58 18.41 -5.09
N GLU A 3 -26.46 19.41 -5.28
CA GLU A 3 -26.72 20.45 -4.28
C GLU A 3 -28.00 20.14 -3.51
N PHE A 4 -27.93 20.24 -2.18
CA PHE A 4 -29.07 20.15 -1.27
C PHE A 4 -29.22 21.46 -0.51
N VAL A 5 -30.38 22.09 -0.61
CA VAL A 5 -30.73 23.29 0.15
C VAL A 5 -31.52 22.86 1.39
N MET A 6 -31.01 23.21 2.57
CA MET A 6 -31.63 22.89 3.86
C MET A 6 -32.72 23.90 4.22
N ASP A 7 -33.62 23.54 5.14
CA ASP A 7 -34.71 24.41 5.62
C ASP A 7 -34.20 25.73 6.23
N ASP A 8 -32.97 25.75 6.76
CA ASP A 8 -32.31 26.93 7.32
C ASP A 8 -31.53 27.77 6.29
N GLY A 9 -31.59 27.41 5.00
CA GLY A 9 -30.94 28.10 3.90
C GLY A 9 -29.49 27.70 3.64
N ARG A 10 -28.89 26.78 4.43
CA ARG A 10 -27.57 26.22 4.11
C ARG A 10 -27.61 25.38 2.84
N ARG A 11 -26.50 25.35 2.11
CA ARG A 11 -26.30 24.55 0.90
C ARG A 11 -25.25 23.47 1.16
N ILE A 12 -25.58 22.22 0.88
CA ILE A 12 -24.67 21.07 0.99
C ILE A 12 -24.40 20.55 -0.42
N TYR A 13 -23.12 20.40 -0.76
CA TYR A 13 -22.71 19.79 -2.03
C TYR A 13 -22.25 18.36 -1.77
N LEU A 14 -23.04 17.40 -2.25
CA LEU A 14 -22.69 15.99 -2.19
C LEU A 14 -21.84 15.62 -3.41
N LEU A 15 -20.68 15.03 -3.13
CA LEU A 15 -19.79 14.53 -4.16
C LEU A 15 -20.01 13.04 -4.34
N ALA A 16 -20.03 12.60 -5.60
CA ALA A 16 -20.11 11.18 -5.98
C ALA A 16 -21.25 10.40 -5.27
N GLU A 17 -22.37 11.05 -4.95
CA GLU A 17 -23.48 10.46 -4.16
C GLU A 17 -23.01 9.81 -2.83
N GLY A 18 -21.93 10.32 -2.23
CA GLY A 18 -21.33 9.75 -1.01
C GLY A 18 -20.48 8.49 -1.23
N ARG A 19 -20.25 8.09 -2.49
CA ARG A 19 -19.31 7.00 -2.83
C ARG A 19 -17.86 7.49 -2.76
N LEU A 20 -16.93 6.57 -3.03
CA LEU A 20 -15.49 6.85 -3.05
C LEU A 20 -15.18 7.94 -4.09
N VAL A 21 -15.10 9.20 -3.64
CA VAL A 21 -15.00 10.36 -4.53
C VAL A 21 -13.74 10.33 -5.40
N ASN A 22 -12.65 9.73 -4.91
CA ASN A 22 -11.42 9.54 -5.66
C ASN A 22 -11.56 8.58 -6.84
N LEU A 23 -12.56 7.67 -6.82
CA LEU A 23 -12.83 6.71 -7.90
C LEU A 23 -14.10 7.06 -8.69
N ALA A 24 -15.18 7.39 -7.99
CA ALA A 24 -16.52 7.59 -8.53
C ALA A 24 -16.85 9.06 -8.83
N GLY A 25 -15.99 10.01 -8.43
CA GLY A 25 -16.14 11.40 -8.85
C GLY A 25 -15.94 11.56 -10.35
N GLU A 26 -16.53 12.60 -10.96
CA GLU A 26 -16.41 12.88 -12.42
C GLU A 26 -14.96 13.04 -12.90
N ARG A 27 -14.04 13.39 -11.99
CA ARG A 27 -12.59 13.47 -12.22
C ARG A 27 -11.80 12.51 -11.33
N GLY A 28 -12.46 11.53 -10.74
CA GLY A 28 -11.83 10.50 -9.94
C GLY A 28 -11.01 9.57 -10.84
N GLN A 29 -9.71 9.46 -10.56
CA GLN A 29 -8.81 8.54 -11.28
C GLN A 29 -8.23 7.47 -10.34
N GLY A 30 -8.69 7.43 -9.09
CA GLY A 30 -8.13 6.59 -8.04
C GLY A 30 -6.74 7.05 -7.64
N HIS A 31 -5.94 6.10 -7.18
CA HIS A 31 -4.53 6.35 -6.94
C HIS A 31 -3.76 6.35 -8.26
N PRO A 32 -2.72 7.19 -8.40
CA PRO A 32 -1.82 7.15 -9.53
C PRO A 32 -1.22 5.75 -9.75
N ALA A 33 -0.89 5.44 -11.01
CA ALA A 33 -0.35 4.14 -11.38
C ALA A 33 0.93 3.80 -10.61
N GLU A 34 1.74 4.82 -10.29
CA GLU A 34 2.98 4.73 -9.54
C GLU A 34 2.81 4.33 -8.07
N ILE A 35 1.60 4.37 -7.54
CA ILE A 35 1.26 3.88 -6.20
C ILE A 35 0.53 2.52 -6.31
N MET A 36 -0.28 2.35 -7.36
CA MET A 36 -1.04 1.13 -7.59
C MET A 36 -0.16 -0.05 -8.03
N ASP A 37 0.98 0.19 -8.67
CA ASP A 37 1.92 -0.85 -9.09
C ASP A 37 2.41 -1.70 -7.91
N LEU A 38 2.73 -1.08 -6.77
CA LEU A 38 3.07 -1.76 -5.51
C LEU A 38 1.92 -2.65 -5.02
N SER A 39 0.70 -2.14 -5.05
CA SER A 39 -0.49 -2.88 -4.59
C SER A 39 -0.76 -4.09 -5.49
N PHE A 40 -0.66 -3.92 -6.81
CA PHE A 40 -0.88 -5.00 -7.76
C PHE A 40 0.25 -6.04 -7.75
N ALA A 41 1.50 -5.63 -7.52
CA ALA A 41 2.61 -6.55 -7.33
C ALA A 41 2.38 -7.46 -6.11
N MET A 42 1.95 -6.88 -4.97
CA MET A 42 1.60 -7.67 -3.79
C MET A 42 0.44 -8.63 -4.04
N GLN A 43 -0.61 -8.20 -4.75
CA GLN A 43 -1.71 -9.07 -5.13
C GLN A 43 -1.29 -10.22 -6.05
N ALA A 44 -0.35 -9.96 -6.98
CA ALA A 44 0.18 -10.99 -7.87
C ALA A 44 0.99 -12.05 -7.09
N LEU A 45 1.87 -11.61 -6.17
CA LEU A 45 2.64 -12.52 -5.31
C LEU A 45 1.74 -13.33 -4.37
N SER A 46 0.70 -12.69 -3.79
CA SER A 46 -0.30 -13.42 -3.00
C SER A 46 -1.06 -14.45 -3.83
N ALA A 47 -1.41 -14.13 -5.08
CA ALA A 47 -2.06 -15.07 -5.98
C ALA A 47 -1.14 -16.24 -6.35
N GLU A 48 0.14 -15.99 -6.61
CA GLU A 48 1.15 -17.02 -6.83
C GLU A 48 1.27 -17.96 -5.61
N GLN A 49 1.36 -17.39 -4.40
CA GLN A 49 1.44 -18.16 -3.17
C GLN A 49 0.22 -19.09 -2.98
N LEU A 50 -0.99 -18.58 -3.25
CA LEU A 50 -2.23 -19.35 -3.18
C LEU A 50 -2.25 -20.54 -4.17
N VAL A 51 -1.64 -20.39 -5.33
CA VAL A 51 -1.56 -21.47 -6.34
C VAL A 51 -0.52 -22.51 -5.96
N ASN A 52 0.61 -22.08 -5.39
CA ASN A 52 1.76 -22.96 -5.16
C ASN A 52 1.78 -23.63 -3.78
N THR A 53 0.96 -23.17 -2.83
CA THR A 53 1.02 -23.63 -1.43
C THR A 53 -0.36 -24.07 -0.94
N SER A 54 -0.42 -25.21 -0.25
CA SER A 54 -1.62 -25.61 0.48
C SER A 54 -1.74 -24.77 1.76
N MET A 55 -2.82 -24.01 1.88
CA MET A 55 -3.07 -23.12 3.02
C MET A 55 -4.33 -23.57 3.76
N GLU A 56 -4.32 -23.42 5.09
CA GLU A 56 -5.51 -23.62 5.91
C GLU A 56 -6.61 -22.60 5.53
N VAL A 57 -7.88 -22.93 5.77
CA VAL A 57 -8.97 -21.97 5.52
C VAL A 57 -8.86 -20.81 6.50
N GLY A 58 -8.62 -19.61 6.00
CA GLY A 58 -8.49 -18.43 6.84
C GLY A 58 -7.91 -17.22 6.09
N VAL A 59 -7.70 -16.15 6.84
CA VAL A 59 -7.01 -14.95 6.37
C VAL A 59 -5.54 -15.09 6.72
N HIS A 60 -4.69 -15.00 5.71
CA HIS A 60 -3.25 -15.13 5.85
C HIS A 60 -2.58 -13.82 5.47
N LYS A 61 -1.55 -13.45 6.24
CA LYS A 61 -0.69 -12.32 5.90
C LYS A 61 0.31 -12.79 4.84
N THR A 62 0.54 -11.97 3.83
CA THR A 62 1.67 -12.17 2.91
C THR A 62 2.99 -12.03 3.70
N PRO A 63 4.02 -12.86 3.43
CA PRO A 63 5.31 -12.76 4.11
C PRO A 63 5.95 -11.38 3.99
N ASP A 64 6.67 -10.95 5.03
CA ASP A 64 7.32 -9.64 5.06
C ASP A 64 8.46 -9.54 4.03
N GLU A 65 9.08 -10.67 3.66
CA GLU A 65 10.08 -10.70 2.58
C GLU A 65 9.49 -10.30 1.21
N ALA A 66 8.22 -10.62 0.95
CA ALA A 66 7.55 -10.24 -0.28
C ALA A 66 7.35 -8.71 -0.36
N ASP A 67 6.99 -8.09 0.77
CA ASP A 67 6.84 -6.63 0.86
C ASP A 67 8.19 -5.92 0.62
N LEU A 68 9.25 -6.39 1.27
CA LEU A 68 10.62 -5.89 1.05
C LEU A 68 11.09 -6.11 -0.39
N HIS A 69 10.73 -7.23 -1.01
CA HIS A 69 11.06 -7.51 -2.40
C HIS A 69 10.39 -6.52 -3.35
N VAL A 70 9.08 -6.29 -3.20
CA VAL A 70 8.33 -5.31 -4.01
C VAL A 70 8.87 -3.89 -3.81
N ALA A 71 9.19 -3.52 -2.56
CA ALA A 71 9.80 -2.23 -2.26
C ALA A 71 11.15 -2.04 -2.97
N ARG A 72 12.03 -3.05 -2.94
CA ARG A 72 13.33 -3.00 -3.64
C ARG A 72 13.16 -2.89 -5.16
N LEU A 73 12.24 -3.67 -5.75
CA LEU A 73 11.95 -3.58 -7.19
C LEU A 73 11.46 -2.20 -7.60
N LYS A 74 10.65 -1.54 -6.76
CA LYS A 74 10.20 -0.18 -7.02
C LYS A 74 11.35 0.82 -7.03
N LEU A 75 12.26 0.73 -6.05
CA LEU A 75 13.44 1.60 -5.98
C LEU A 75 14.35 1.40 -7.20
N GLU A 76 14.60 0.15 -7.59
CA GLU A 76 15.36 -0.19 -8.80
C GLU A 76 14.71 0.40 -10.06
N ALA A 77 13.39 0.24 -10.23
CA ALA A 77 12.66 0.80 -11.36
C ALA A 77 12.69 2.34 -11.40
N MET A 78 12.85 3.00 -10.25
CA MET A 78 13.03 4.44 -10.13
C MET A 78 14.50 4.90 -10.27
N GLY A 79 15.44 3.96 -10.37
CA GLY A 79 16.88 4.26 -10.37
C GLY A 79 17.38 4.80 -9.04
N ILE A 80 16.76 4.41 -7.93
CA ILE A 80 17.14 4.80 -6.57
C ILE A 80 17.93 3.67 -5.92
N GLU A 81 19.13 3.99 -5.47
CA GLU A 81 19.95 3.11 -4.64
C GLU A 81 19.77 3.46 -3.16
N ILE A 82 19.88 2.45 -2.29
CA ILE A 82 19.84 2.61 -0.84
C ILE A 82 21.10 2.00 -0.24
N ASP A 83 21.51 2.50 0.92
CA ASP A 83 22.67 2.00 1.63
C ASP A 83 22.39 0.62 2.27
N ASP A 84 23.44 -0.18 2.41
CA ASP A 84 23.44 -1.40 3.22
C ASP A 84 23.94 -1.11 4.64
N LEU A 85 23.41 -1.83 5.62
CA LEU A 85 23.96 -1.77 6.97
C LEU A 85 25.38 -2.32 6.99
N THR A 86 26.29 -1.56 7.61
CA THR A 86 27.64 -2.06 7.93
C THR A 86 27.56 -3.19 8.95
N GLU A 87 28.55 -4.08 8.97
CA GLU A 87 28.63 -5.18 9.95
C GLU A 87 28.46 -4.69 11.40
N LYS A 88 29.08 -3.55 11.72
CA LYS A 88 28.98 -2.91 13.04
C LYS A 88 27.55 -2.42 13.36
N GLN A 89 26.81 -1.93 12.37
CA GLN A 89 25.41 -1.52 12.57
C GLN A 89 24.50 -2.72 12.76
N VAL A 90 24.73 -3.83 12.05
CA VAL A 90 24.00 -5.08 12.25
C VAL A 90 24.25 -5.62 13.65
N GLU A 91 25.52 -5.74 14.05
CA GLU A 91 25.90 -6.20 15.40
C GLU A 91 25.30 -5.33 16.51
N TYR A 92 25.24 -4.00 16.30
CA TYR A 92 24.60 -3.09 17.25
C TYR A 92 23.08 -3.31 17.36
N LEU A 93 22.39 -3.58 16.25
CA LEU A 93 20.94 -3.81 16.25
C LEU A 93 20.54 -5.17 16.83
N GLU A 94 21.38 -6.18 16.66
CA GLU A 94 21.15 -7.55 17.18
C GLU A 94 21.69 -7.74 18.61
N GLY A 95 22.57 -6.86 19.07
CA GLY A 95 23.25 -6.94 20.36
C GLY A 95 22.41 -6.45 21.54
N TRP A 96 22.37 -7.24 22.61
CA TRP A 96 21.69 -6.90 23.87
C TRP A 96 22.54 -6.04 24.82
N GLU A 97 23.84 -5.88 24.54
CA GLU A 97 24.82 -5.23 25.43
C GLU A 97 24.73 -3.70 25.45
N GLN A 98 24.05 -3.10 24.47
CA GLN A 98 23.86 -1.65 24.34
C GLN A 98 22.38 -1.26 24.42
N GLY A 99 21.56 -2.05 25.12
CA GLY A 99 20.12 -1.87 25.19
C GLY A 99 19.65 -0.72 26.09
N THR A 100 18.58 -0.05 25.65
CA THR A 100 17.39 0.15 26.49
C THR A 100 16.50 -1.07 26.40
#